data_AF-A0A6N4AET4-F1
#
_entry.id   AF-A0A6N4AET4-F1
#
_cell.length_a   1.000
_cell.length_b   1.000
_cell.length_c   1.000
_cell.angle_alpha   90.00
_cell.angle_beta   90.00
_cell.angle_gamma   90.00
#
_symmetry.space_group_name_H-M   'P 1'
#
loop_
_entity.id
_entity.type
_entity.pdbx_description
1 polymer ?
#
loop_
_entity_poly.entity_id
_entity_poly.type
_entity_poly.pdbx_seq_one_letter_code
_entity_poly.pdbx_strand_id
1 'polypeptide(L)'
;MLKLKKEELLKEEAILKVSFNNDWYFDVESVAVFLKEDLSDVEGITLPFGESYKKAATLEGIEKGRKKEPLSEFNKALLKMKNFPKK
;
A
#
# COMPACT_ATOMS: atom_id res chain seq x y z
N MET A 1 -8.18 -9.79 0.88
CA MET A 1 -7.14 -8.81 0.50
C MET A 1 -7.57 -8.19 -0.83
N LEU A 2 -7.85 -6.89 -0.88
CA LEU A 2 -8.11 -6.22 -2.16
C LEU A 2 -6.79 -6.17 -2.94
N LYS A 3 -6.71 -6.90 -4.07
CA LYS A 3 -5.62 -6.74 -5.02
C LYS A 3 -5.72 -5.34 -5.62
N LEU A 4 -4.67 -4.54 -5.50
CA LEU A 4 -4.59 -3.27 -6.20
C LEU A 4 -4.43 -3.58 -7.69
N LYS A 5 -5.40 -3.18 -8.52
CA LYS A 5 -5.23 -3.28 -9.98
C LYS A 5 -4.50 -2.05 -10.47
N LYS A 6 -3.38 -2.27 -11.16
CA LYS A 6 -2.59 -1.22 -11.84
C LYS A 6 -3.47 -0.32 -12.70
N GLU A 7 -4.44 -0.91 -13.37
CA GLU A 7 -5.38 -0.22 -14.26
C GLU A 7 -6.30 0.76 -13.53
N GLU A 8 -6.65 0.50 -12.27
CA GLU A 8 -7.50 1.40 -11.48
C GLU A 8 -6.70 2.61 -11.01
N LEU A 9 -5.48 2.39 -10.50
CA LEU A 9 -4.56 3.48 -10.15
C LEU A 9 -4.18 4.34 -11.36
N LEU A 10 -4.06 3.74 -12.55
CA LEU A 10 -3.74 4.46 -13.79
C LEU A 10 -4.93 5.23 -14.37
N LYS A 11 -6.17 4.82 -14.10
CA LYS A 11 -7.37 5.54 -14.52
C LYS A 11 -7.72 6.68 -13.57
N GLU A 12 -7.32 6.58 -12.32
CA GLU A 12 -7.61 7.59 -11.32
C GLU A 12 -6.82 8.88 -11.57
N GLU A 13 -7.52 10.00 -11.78
CA GLU A 13 -6.90 11.33 -11.96
C GLU A 13 -6.44 11.93 -10.64
N ALA A 14 -7.00 11.50 -9.50
CA ALA A 14 -6.62 11.95 -8.17
C ALA A 14 -5.22 11.47 -7.74
N ILE A 15 -4.63 10.52 -8.46
CA ILE A 15 -3.33 9.91 -8.13
C ILE A 15 -2.25 10.46 -9.03
N LEU A 16 -1.31 11.18 -8.42
CA LEU A 16 -0.13 11.66 -9.13
C LEU A 16 0.74 10.47 -9.54
N LYS A 17 1.03 10.38 -10.84
CA LYS A 17 1.86 9.32 -11.44
C LYS A 17 2.92 9.91 -12.35
N VAL A 18 4.11 9.32 -12.32
CA VAL A 18 5.25 9.73 -13.13
C VAL A 18 5.88 8.49 -13.75
N SER A 19 6.27 8.59 -15.01
CA SER A 19 7.07 7.56 -15.66
C SER A 19 8.55 7.84 -15.41
N PHE A 20 9.25 6.90 -14.79
CA PHE A 20 10.68 7.01 -14.52
C PHE A 20 11.36 5.68 -14.79
N ASN A 21 12.46 5.70 -15.54
CA ASN A 21 13.26 4.53 -15.88
C ASN A 21 12.45 3.33 -16.41
N ASN A 22 11.48 3.61 -17.31
CA ASN A 22 10.58 2.63 -17.92
C ASN A 22 9.51 2.00 -16.97
N ASP A 23 9.40 2.52 -15.75
CA ASP A 23 8.40 2.13 -14.76
C ASP A 23 7.48 3.28 -14.38
N TRP A 24 6.28 2.93 -13.89
CA TRP A 24 5.31 3.90 -13.38
C TRP A 24 5.41 3.98 -11.87
N TYR A 25 5.66 5.19 -11.38
CA TYR A 25 5.71 5.52 -9.97
C TYR A 25 4.48 6.32 -9.60
N PHE A 26 3.89 5.98 -8.46
CA PHE A 26 2.70 6.61 -7.91
C PHE A 26 3.08 7.33 -6.62
N ASP A 27 2.55 8.52 -6.44
CA ASP A 27 2.70 9.26 -5.19
C ASP A 27 2.07 8.49 -4.03
N VAL A 28 2.86 8.22 -2.99
CA VAL A 28 2.44 7.40 -1.85
C VAL A 28 1.31 8.09 -1.08
N GLU A 29 1.35 9.42 -0.98
CA GLU A 29 0.35 10.21 -0.26
C GLU A 29 -1.00 10.19 -0.98
N SER A 30 -1.03 10.43 -2.29
CA SER A 30 -2.23 10.28 -3.11
C SER A 30 -2.82 8.87 -3.03
N VAL A 31 -1.99 7.83 -3.07
CA VAL A 31 -2.47 6.45 -2.98
C VAL A 31 -3.00 6.13 -1.57
N ALA A 32 -2.38 6.67 -0.51
CA ALA A 32 -2.84 6.52 0.87
C ALA A 32 -4.23 7.14 1.04
N VAL A 33 -4.43 8.35 0.50
CA VAL A 33 -5.72 9.05 0.49
C VAL A 33 -6.77 8.26 -0.30
N PHE A 34 -6.41 7.75 -1.49
CA PHE A 34 -7.32 6.97 -2.33
C PHE A 34 -7.78 5.69 -1.65
N LEU A 35 -6.85 4.94 -1.04
CA LEU A 35 -7.15 3.69 -0.34
C LEU A 35 -7.72 3.90 1.06
N LYS A 36 -7.68 5.14 1.58
CA LYS A 36 -8.01 5.50 2.96
C LYS A 36 -7.25 4.63 3.96
N GLU A 37 -5.98 4.37 3.66
CA GLU A 37 -5.10 3.53 4.47
C GLU A 37 -3.78 4.24 4.70
N ASP A 38 -3.15 3.94 5.83
CA ASP A 38 -1.81 4.41 6.12
C ASP A 38 -0.78 3.58 5.32
N LEU A 39 -0.07 4.27 4.43
CA LEU A 39 1.03 3.72 3.61
C LEU A 39 2.37 4.36 3.97
N SER A 40 2.48 4.91 5.18
CA SER A 40 3.68 5.62 5.65
C SER A 40 4.93 4.72 5.62
N ASP A 41 4.72 3.41 5.84
CA ASP A 41 5.74 2.36 5.86
C ASP A 41 6.19 1.90 4.46
N VAL A 42 5.52 2.35 3.39
CA VAL A 42 5.92 1.99 2.01
C VAL A 42 7.30 2.60 1.71
N GLU A 43 8.27 1.75 1.41
CA GLU A 43 9.56 2.17 0.86
C GLU A 43 9.37 2.72 -0.56
N GLY A 44 9.81 3.95 -0.77
CA GLY A 44 9.65 4.67 -2.03
C GLY A 44 10.82 5.61 -2.26
N ILE A 45 10.97 6.05 -3.51
CA ILE A 45 12.00 7.01 -3.92
C ILE A 45 11.37 8.40 -4.04
N THR A 46 12.16 9.44 -3.78
CA THR A 46 11.69 10.81 -3.98
C THR A 46 11.83 11.16 -5.44
N LEU A 47 10.70 11.38 -6.13
CA LEU A 47 10.67 11.77 -7.54
C LEU A 47 10.05 13.17 -7.71
N PRO A 48 10.50 13.92 -8.72
CA PRO A 48 9.88 15.19 -9.06
C PRO A 48 8.53 14.95 -9.76
N PHE A 49 7.46 15.51 -9.18
CA PHE A 49 6.15 15.63 -9.79
C PHE A 49 5.92 17.10 -10.12
N GLY A 50 6.34 17.52 -11.32
CA GLY A 50 6.34 18.93 -11.71
C GLY A 50 7.32 19.73 -10.83
N GLU A 51 6.81 20.70 -10.08
CA GLU A 51 7.61 21.60 -9.23
C GLU A 51 7.85 21.06 -7.81
N SER A 52 7.25 19.93 -7.45
CA SER A 52 7.33 19.36 -6.09
C SER A 52 8.04 18.01 -6.10
N TYR A 53 8.94 17.81 -5.14
CA TYR A 53 9.52 16.50 -4.86
C TYR A 53 8.60 15.74 -3.91
N LYS A 54 8.09 14.58 -4.35
CA LYS A 54 7.21 13.75 -3.53
C LYS A 54 7.71 12.31 -3.45
N LYS A 55 7.29 11.61 -2.40
CA LYS A 55 7.64 10.20 -2.19
C LYS A 55 6.79 9.34 -3.11
N ALA A 56 7.44 8.67 -4.06
CA ALA A 56 6.81 7.84 -5.06
C ALA A 56 7.21 6.38 -4.88
N ALA A 57 6.27 5.47 -5.11
CA ALA A 57 6.53 4.04 -5.09
C ALA A 57 5.92 3.36 -6.32
N THR A 58 6.53 2.25 -6.73
CA THR A 58 5.93 1.37 -7.73
C THR A 58 4.77 0.60 -7.10
N LEU A 59 3.90 0.06 -7.94
CA LEU A 59 2.75 -0.72 -7.47
C LEU A 59 3.17 -1.91 -6.61
N GLU A 60 4.27 -2.59 -6.97
CA GLU A 60 4.84 -3.67 -6.15
C GLU A 60 5.33 -3.17 -4.79
N GLY A 61 5.93 -1.98 -4.71
CA GLY A 61 6.35 -1.36 -3.45
C GLY A 61 5.16 -1.07 -2.55
N ILE A 62 4.08 -0.52 -3.12
CA ILE A 62 2.83 -0.26 -2.40
C ILE A 62 2.20 -1.56 -1.92
N GLU A 63 2.12 -2.60 -2.76
CA GLU A 63 1.58 -3.91 -2.37
C GLU A 63 2.42 -4.60 -1.27
N LYS A 64 3.74 -4.44 -1.30
CA LYS A 64 4.63 -4.93 -0.24
C LYS A 64 4.40 -4.19 1.08
N GLY A 65 4.37 -2.86 1.07
CA GLY A 65 4.09 -2.08 2.30
C GLY A 65 2.66 -2.30 2.83
N ARG A 66 1.70 -2.65 1.96
CA ARG A 66 0.34 -3.03 2.37
C ARG A 66 0.27 -4.38 3.07
N LYS A 67 1.23 -5.29 2.83
CA LYS A 67 1.33 -6.54 3.57
C LYS A 67 1.87 -6.25 4.97
N LYS A 68 0.99 -5.70 5.81
CA LYS A 68 1.12 -5.78 7.26
C LYS A 68 1.48 -7.21 7.64
N GLU A 69 2.47 -7.32 8.51
CA GLU A 69 3.07 -8.54 9.02
C GLU A 69 2.04 -9.68 9.17
N PRO A 70 2.41 -10.93 8.82
CA PRO A 70 1.54 -12.07 9.09
C PRO A 70 1.15 -12.00 10.56
N LEU A 71 -0.17 -12.02 10.84
CA LEU A 71 -0.71 -12.04 12.20
C LEU A 71 0.21 -12.89 13.09
N SER A 72 0.88 -12.25 14.05
CA SER A 72 1.73 -12.93 15.01
C SER A 72 0.99 -14.17 15.51
N GLU A 73 1.69 -15.30 15.59
CA GLU A 73 1.11 -16.59 16.02
C GLU A 73 0.34 -16.47 17.35
N PHE A 74 0.69 -15.46 18.15
CA PHE A 74 -0.01 -15.06 19.37
C PHE A 74 -1.52 -14.76 19.16
N ASN A 75 -1.88 -14.01 18.12
CA ASN A 75 -3.29 -13.69 17.83
C ASN A 75 -4.06 -14.92 17.32
N LYS A 76 -3.38 -15.82 16.60
CA LYS A 76 -3.97 -17.11 16.20
C LYS A 76 -4.27 -17.99 17.43
N ALA A 77 -3.39 -18.00 18.43
CA ALA A 77 -3.59 -18.77 19.66
C ALA A 77 -4.79 -18.26 20.48
N LEU A 78 -4.96 -16.94 20.62
CA LEU A 78 -6.09 -16.33 21.35
C LEU A 78 -7.44 -16.63 20.70
N LEU A 79 -7.53 -16.56 19.37
CA LEU A 79 -8.73 -16.93 18.61
C LEU A 79 -9.10 -18.40 18.80
N LYS A 80 -8.09 -19.28 18.84
CA LYS A 80 -8.30 -20.73 19.06
C LYS A 80 -8.85 -21.02 20.46
N MET A 81 -8.45 -20.23 21.46
CA MET A 81 -8.89 -20.39 22.85
C MET A 81 -10.33 -19.89 23.08
N LYS A 82 -10.77 -18.87 22.34
CA LYS A 82 -12.13 -18.31 22.44
C LYS A 82 -13.22 -19.25 21.90
N ASN A 83 -12.86 -20.19 21.02
CA ASN A 83 -13.76 -21.17 20.42
C ASN A 83 -13.90 -22.47 21.23
N PHE A 84 -13.32 -22.58 22.43
CA PHE A 84 -13.57 -23.74 23.27
C PHE A 84 -14.99 -23.69 23.85
N PRO A 85 -15.86 -24.67 23.54
CA PRO A 85 -17.12 -24.79 24.27
C PRO A 85 -16.79 -25.12 25.73
N LYS A 86 -17.25 -24.28 26.65
CA LYS A 86 -17.25 -24.62 28.08
C LYS A 86 -18.10 -25.88 28.23
N LYS A 87 -17.43 -26.97 28.62
CA LYS A 87 -18.05 -28.24 28.98
C LYS A 87 -18.87 -28.10 30.27
#